data_AF-A0A6P9DP52-F1
#
_entry.id   AF-A0A6P9DP52-F1
#
_cell.length_a   1.000
_cell.length_b   1.000
_cell.length_c   1.000
_cell.angle_alpha   90.00
_cell.angle_beta   90.00
_cell.angle_gamma   90.00
#
_symmetry.space_group_name_H-M   'P 1'
#
loop_
_entity.id
_entity.type
_entity.pdbx_description
1 polymer ?
#
loop_
_entity_poly.entity_id
_entity_poly.type
_entity_poly.pdbx_seq_one_letter_code
_entity_poly.pdbx_strand_id
1 'polypeptide(L)'
;MARHSRLQREVLGLYRQFLRACRGKPGFLPRVQAEFRRAARIPRTDVLLIEYLLRRGQRQLAQLREGHATGMGLFAPGRPKQQQEKDKEDAQS
;
A
#
# COMPACT_ATOMS: atom_id res chain seq x y z
N MET A 1 20.56 -20.00 0.61
CA MET A 1 19.53 -18.95 0.41
C MET A 1 20.22 -17.66 0.02
N ALA A 2 19.78 -16.99 -1.05
CA ALA A 2 20.38 -15.74 -1.49
C ALA A 2 20.23 -14.66 -0.40
N ARG A 3 21.33 -14.01 -0.05
CA ARG A 3 21.35 -12.97 0.98
C ARG A 3 20.57 -11.74 0.48
N HIS A 4 19.54 -11.33 1.21
CA HIS A 4 18.76 -10.15 0.84
C HIS A 4 19.58 -8.86 0.91
N SER A 5 19.40 -8.00 -0.09
CA SER A 5 19.95 -6.65 -0.08
C SER A 5 19.41 -5.85 1.11
N ARG A 6 20.08 -4.77 1.49
CA ARG A 6 19.60 -3.89 2.56
C ARG A 6 18.18 -3.39 2.27
N LEU A 7 17.95 -2.89 1.06
CA LEU A 7 16.64 -2.41 0.61
C LEU A 7 15.56 -3.49 0.68
N GLN A 8 15.87 -4.73 0.25
CA GLN A 8 14.93 -5.85 0.38
C GLN A 8 14.57 -6.15 1.84
N ARG A 9 15.56 -6.08 2.75
CA ARG A 9 15.31 -6.25 4.20
C ARG A 9 14.42 -5.14 4.76
N GLU A 10 14.61 -3.90 4.31
CA GLU A 10 13.78 -2.76 4.71
C GLU A 10 12.33 -2.93 4.21
N VAL A 11 12.13 -3.33 2.95
CA VAL A 11 10.80 -3.62 2.39
C VAL A 11 10.09 -4.74 3.17
N LEU A 12 10.78 -5.86 3.44
CA LEU A 12 10.23 -6.96 4.23
C LEU A 12 9.96 -6.55 5.68
N GLY A 13 10.80 -5.70 6.25
CA GLY A 13 10.61 -5.10 7.57
C GLY A 13 9.34 -4.26 7.62
N LEU A 14 9.12 -3.41 6.62
CA LEU A 14 7.95 -2.56 6.50
C LEU A 14 6.66 -3.40 6.39
N TYR A 15 6.66 -4.44 5.54
CA TYR A 15 5.53 -5.35 5.39
C TYR A 15 5.12 -5.99 6.72
N ARG A 16 6.09 -6.56 7.47
CA ARG A 16 5.82 -7.18 8.77
C ARG A 16 5.25 -6.19 9.78
N GLN A 17 5.73 -4.94 9.77
CA GLN A 17 5.21 -3.91 10.66
C GLN A 17 3.76 -3.54 10.33
N PHE A 18 3.39 -3.45 9.05
CA PHE A 18 1.99 -3.28 8.64
C PHE A 18 1.11 -4.45 9.11
N LEU A 19 1.55 -5.69 8.90
CA LEU A 19 0.79 -6.85 9.37
C LEU A 19 0.52 -6.79 10.88
N ARG A 20 1.50 -6.36 11.67
CA ARG A 20 1.34 -6.19 13.13
C ARG A 20 0.38 -5.04 13.46
N ALA A 21 0.52 -3.89 12.81
CA ALA A 21 -0.32 -2.71 13.06
C ALA A 21 -1.79 -2.87 12.60
N CYS A 22 -2.03 -3.78 11.66
CA CYS A 22 -3.36 -4.16 11.18
C CYS A 22 -4.01 -5.29 11.98
N ARG A 23 -3.32 -5.93 12.93
CA ARG A 23 -3.96 -6.94 13.81
C ARG A 23 -5.12 -6.29 14.56
N GLY A 24 -6.27 -6.96 14.56
CA GLY A 24 -7.51 -6.46 15.19
C GLY A 24 -8.30 -5.45 14.36
N LYS A 25 -7.82 -5.03 13.18
CA LYS A 25 -8.57 -4.16 12.25
C LYS A 25 -9.17 -4.98 11.09
N PRO A 26 -10.49 -5.20 11.03
CA PRO A 26 -11.10 -6.03 9.98
C PRO A 26 -10.92 -5.39 8.59
N GLY A 27 -10.63 -6.20 7.58
CA GLY A 27 -10.47 -5.74 6.18
C GLY A 27 -9.12 -5.11 5.82
N PHE A 28 -8.28 -4.77 6.80
CA PHE A 28 -6.99 -4.11 6.55
C PHE A 28 -5.91 -5.08 6.07
N LEU A 29 -5.85 -6.27 6.66
CA LEU A 29 -4.85 -7.30 6.33
C LEU A 29 -4.89 -7.72 4.84
N PRO A 30 -6.05 -8.10 4.26
CA PRO A 30 -6.12 -8.47 2.84
C PRO A 30 -5.67 -7.33 1.92
N ARG A 31 -5.99 -6.08 2.30
CA ARG A 31 -5.64 -4.89 1.51
C ARG A 31 -4.14 -4.64 1.51
N VAL A 32 -3.48 -4.68 2.68
CA VAL A 32 -2.01 -4.57 2.78
C VAL A 32 -1.35 -5.68 1.95
N GLN A 33 -1.82 -6.91 2.06
CA GLN A 33 -1.25 -8.03 1.30
C GLN A 33 -1.40 -7.86 -0.21
N ALA A 34 -2.55 -7.37 -0.69
CA ALA A 34 -2.77 -7.11 -2.10
C ALA A 34 -1.81 -6.04 -2.64
N GLU A 35 -1.57 -4.98 -1.89
CA GLU A 35 -0.73 -3.86 -2.30
C GLU A 35 0.76 -4.22 -2.33
N PHE A 36 1.26 -4.92 -1.30
CA PHE A 36 2.62 -5.45 -1.33
C PHE A 36 2.82 -6.47 -2.47
N ARG A 37 1.80 -7.28 -2.79
CA ARG A 37 1.84 -8.18 -3.97
C ARG A 37 1.87 -7.43 -5.29
N ARG A 38 1.12 -6.33 -5.42
CA ARG A 38 1.17 -5.46 -6.60
C ARG A 38 2.54 -4.81 -6.74
N ALA A 39 3.09 -4.24 -5.66
CA ALA A 39 4.41 -3.62 -5.65
C ALA A 39 5.56 -4.62 -5.91
N ALA A 40 5.39 -5.90 -5.55
CA ALA A 40 6.38 -6.94 -5.84
C ALA A 40 6.61 -7.20 -7.35
N ARG A 41 5.72 -6.70 -8.22
CA ARG A 41 5.88 -6.74 -9.68
C ARG A 41 6.85 -5.68 -10.22
N ILE A 42 7.25 -4.71 -9.39
CA ILE A 42 8.20 -3.67 -9.78
C ILE A 42 9.58 -4.32 -10.03
N PRO A 43 10.25 -4.00 -11.15
CA PRO A 43 11.60 -4.48 -11.43
C PRO A 43 12.56 -4.12 -10.28
N ARG A 44 13.39 -5.09 -9.87
CA ARG A 44 14.38 -4.86 -8.78
C ARG A 44 15.41 -3.77 -9.11
N THR A 45 15.56 -3.45 -10.39
CA THR A 45 16.43 -2.40 -10.92
C THR A 45 15.85 -0.99 -10.73
N ASP A 46 14.53 -0.86 -10.54
CA ASP A 46 13.88 0.42 -10.30
C ASP A 46 14.00 0.83 -8.83
N VAL A 47 15.23 1.12 -8.41
CA VAL A 47 15.58 1.44 -7.02
C VAL A 47 14.87 2.71 -6.56
N LEU A 48 14.75 3.72 -7.42
CA LEU A 48 14.10 5.00 -7.09
C LEU A 48 12.62 4.81 -6.75
N LEU A 49 11.87 4.03 -7.55
CA LEU A 49 10.46 3.76 -7.27
C LEU A 49 10.30 2.94 -5.98
N ILE A 50 11.15 1.92 -5.78
CA ILE A 50 11.12 1.09 -4.57
C ILE A 50 11.36 1.96 -3.32
N GLU A 51 12.36 2.83 -3.35
CA GLU A 51 12.64 3.73 -2.24
C GLU A 51 11.52 4.74 -1.99
N TYR A 52 10.96 5.32 -3.06
CA TYR A 52 9.82 6.21 -2.94
C TYR A 52 8.65 5.54 -2.22
N LEU A 53 8.31 4.31 -2.65
CA LEU A 53 7.24 3.52 -2.02
C LEU A 53 7.57 3.11 -0.59
N LEU A 54 8.83 2.79 -0.29
CA LEU A 54 9.30 2.49 1.05
C LEU A 54 9.08 3.69 1.99
N ARG A 55 9.56 4.88 1.59
CA ARG A 55 9.39 6.13 2.35
C ARG A 55 7.91 6.48 2.53
N ARG A 56 7.10 6.31 1.49
CA ARG A 56 5.64 6.53 1.55
C ARG A 56 4.98 5.57 2.54
N GLY A 57 5.28 4.28 2.46
CA GLY A 57 4.71 3.27 3.35
C GLY A 57 5.12 3.46 4.81
N GLN A 58 6.33 3.93 5.09
CA GLN A 58 6.75 4.29 6.46
C GLN A 58 5.89 5.41 7.05
N ARG A 59 5.60 6.47 6.29
CA ARG A 59 4.70 7.55 6.73
C ARG A 59 3.28 7.04 7.01
N GLN A 60 2.77 6.17 6.14
CA GLN A 60 1.44 5.57 6.32
C GLN A 60 1.37 4.65 7.54
N LEU A 61 2.45 3.93 7.83
CA LEU A 61 2.56 3.09 9.02
C LEU A 61 2.58 3.93 10.31
N ALA A 62 3.26 5.09 10.30
CA ALA A 62 3.24 6.02 11.42
C ALA A 62 1.82 6.53 11.69
N GLN A 63 1.13 7.02 10.65
CA GLN A 63 -0.27 7.46 10.74
C GLN A 63 -1.20 6.36 11.26
N LEU A 64 -1.00 5.11 10.82
CA LEU A 64 -1.78 3.96 11.29
C LEU A 64 -1.56 3.66 12.78
N ARG A 65 -0.36 3.88 13.29
CA ARG A 65 0.00 3.65 14.70
C ARG A 65 -0.52 4.75 15.61
N GLU A 66 -0.53 5.99 15.14
CA GLU A 66 -1.00 7.17 15.88
C GLU A 66 -2.53 7.21 16.05
N GLY A 67 -3.28 6.26 15.48
CA GLY A 67 -4.73 6.18 15.63
C GLY A 67 -5.52 7.08 14.67
N HIS A 68 -4.83 7.82 13.79
CA HIS A 68 -5.43 8.63 12.71
C HIS A 68 -5.88 7.75 11.53
N ALA A 69 -6.46 6.58 11.80
CA ALA A 69 -6.94 5.64 10.80
C ALA A 69 -8.37 5.97 10.34
N THR A 70 -8.73 7.25 10.22
CA THR A 70 -10.01 7.67 9.65
C THR A 70 -9.92 7.52 8.13
N GLY A 71 -10.24 6.32 7.64
CA GLY A 71 -10.19 5.99 6.22
C GLY A 71 -8.78 5.74 5.73
N MET A 72 -8.35 4.48 5.79
CA MET A 72 -7.22 4.01 4.99
C MET A 72 -7.53 4.13 3.48
N GLY A 73 -7.40 5.33 2.92
CA GLY A 73 -7.15 5.54 1.49
C GLY A 73 -5.74 5.06 1.15
N LEU A 74 -5.38 3.83 1.53
CA LEU A 74 -3.98 3.56 1.86
C LEU A 74 -3.06 3.35 0.67
N PHE A 75 -3.54 3.13 -0.55
CA PHE A 75 -2.65 2.90 -1.68
C PHE A 75 -3.27 3.28 -3.02
N ALA A 76 -4.04 4.38 -3.07
CA ALA A 76 -4.31 4.98 -4.37
C ALA A 76 -3.04 5.77 -4.80
N PRO A 77 -2.33 5.42 -5.89
CA PRO A 77 -1.88 6.50 -6.77
C PRO A 77 -3.18 7.23 -7.14
N GLY A 78 -3.22 8.56 -6.98
CA GLY A 78 -4.45 9.33 -7.15
C GLY A 78 -5.23 8.82 -8.37
N ARG A 79 -6.44 8.28 -8.14
CA ARG A 79 -7.35 8.02 -9.25
C ARG A 79 -7.71 9.40 -9.79
N PRO A 80 -7.43 9.75 -11.06
CA PRO A 80 -8.00 10.95 -11.65
C PRO A 80 -9.53 10.81 -11.63
N LYS A 81 -10.21 11.94 -11.41
CA LYS A 81 -11.65 12.09 -11.11
C LYS A 81 -12.65 11.61 -12.19
N GLN A 82 -12.26 10.81 -13.19
CA GLN A 82 -13.08 10.61 -14.41
C GLN A 82 -13.90 9.32 -14.50
N GLN A 83 -14.06 8.54 -13.43
CA GLN A 83 -14.82 7.27 -13.49
C GLN A 83 -16.06 7.24 -12.59
N GLN A 84 -16.50 8.39 -12.10
CA GLN A 84 -17.70 8.51 -11.26
C GLN A 84 -18.94 8.98 -12.04
N GLU A 85 -18.79 9.34 -13.32
CA GLU A 85 -19.91 9.80 -14.16
C GLU A 85 -20.52 8.70 -15.04
N LYS A 86 -19.84 7.59 -15.32
CA LYS A 86 -20.40 6.54 -16.20
C LYS A 86 -21.47 5.64 -15.55
N ASP A 87 -21.50 5.53 -14.22
CA ASP A 87 -22.49 4.67 -13.55
C ASP A 87 -23.86 5.35 -13.36
N LYS A 88 -24.02 6.62 -13.76
CA LYS A 88 -25.30 7.35 -13.66
C LYS A 88 -26.12 7.34 -14.94
N GLU A 89 -25.54 7.05 -16.10
CA GLU A 89 -26.25 7.04 -17.38
C GLU A 89 -27.00 5.72 -17.63
N ASP A 90 -26.48 4.59 -17.13
CA ASP A 90 -27.08 3.26 -17.33
C ASP A 90 -28.30 2.98 -16.43
N ALA A 91 -28.68 3.92 -15.54
CA ALA A 91 -29.86 3.80 -14.68
C ALA A 91 -31.08 4.59 -15.19
N GLN A 92 -30.95 5.27 -16.34
CA GLN A 92 -32.05 6.03 -16.97
C GLN A 92 -32.37 5.58 -18.40
N SER A 93 -31.90 4.40 -18.83
CA SER A 93 -32.36 3.76 -20.07
C SER A 93 -33.11 2.46 -19.78
#